data_AF-A0A931E6L8-F1
#
_entry.id   AF-A0A931E6L8-F1
#
_cell.length_a   1.000
_cell.length_b   1.000
_cell.length_c   1.000
_cell.angle_alpha   90.00
_cell.angle_beta   90.00
_cell.angle_gamma   90.00
#
_symmetry.space_group_name_H-M   'P 1'
#
loop_
_entity.id
_entity.type
_entity.pdbx_description
1 polymer ?
#
loop_
_entity_poly.entity_id
_entity_poly.type
_entity_poly.pdbx_seq_one_letter_code
_entity_poly.pdbx_strand_id
1 'polypeptide(L)'
;MKIVDSFLFSEPYEKELLLLKFILEDSGVDEWIILENSYSFQGSYIGLSARKIIDGDERFAPFRSRITFIEKEVATKPLEKHKINDEDSYKVEFWQRDLAHDYFVEKYNDEDWIFISDVDEMIDFTDPQRKKELSQKITASKEQVLFIPVKRFWYDFDNEYKVLLWRPLCSKSHLAVSGKKLHEVRVDSFRYRGRPWNNVIGFEYSSCYDKAFVLRKFYTSTHTGFTANDMLQSLRCNHRPVHEVASLKPENDDKYFFEQVKLTESNAPLYVRTNLQKLKTNIIDPQYKKNRRTDYPELFSLKHTLDKKRKNLKTWFRKKQVFLLRKLKLEKLLYGSSAH
;
A
#
# COMPACT_ATOMS: atom_id res chain seq x y z
N MET A 1 18.02 2.52 19.07
CA MET A 1 16.87 2.20 18.21
C MET A 1 16.80 3.20 17.08
N LYS A 2 17.16 2.74 15.90
CA LYS A 2 16.97 3.39 14.62
C LYS A 2 15.76 2.81 13.89
N ILE A 3 15.16 3.59 13.01
CA ILE A 3 14.15 3.16 12.06
C ILE A 3 14.70 3.42 10.66
N VAL A 4 14.74 2.37 9.85
CA VAL A 4 15.18 2.39 8.46
C VAL A 4 13.97 2.13 7.59
N ASP A 5 13.91 2.74 6.42
CA ASP A 5 12.93 2.39 5.40
C ASP A 5 13.61 1.81 4.18
N SER A 6 13.24 0.58 3.82
CA SER A 6 13.70 -0.08 2.61
C SER A 6 12.56 -0.20 1.61
N PHE A 7 12.75 0.40 0.43
CA PHE A 7 11.69 0.47 -0.57
C PHE A 7 12.18 0.31 -2.00
N LEU A 8 11.28 -0.20 -2.83
CA LEU A 8 11.49 -0.34 -4.26
C LEU A 8 11.27 1.03 -4.94
N PHE A 9 12.23 1.44 -5.75
CA PHE A 9 12.08 2.55 -6.70
C PHE A 9 12.21 1.98 -8.10
N SER A 10 11.20 2.23 -8.94
CA SER A 10 11.15 1.58 -10.26
C SER A 10 11.30 2.57 -11.39
N GLU A 11 10.67 3.74 -11.31
CA GLU A 11 10.54 4.61 -12.48
C GLU A 11 10.77 6.08 -12.16
N PRO A 12 11.37 6.85 -13.09
CA PRO A 12 11.78 8.23 -12.85
C PRO A 12 10.61 9.18 -12.59
N TYR A 13 9.41 8.87 -13.09
CA TYR A 13 8.21 9.67 -12.82
C TYR A 13 7.70 9.53 -11.38
N GLU A 14 8.24 8.60 -10.59
CA GLU A 14 7.91 8.45 -9.17
C GLU A 14 8.59 9.52 -8.30
N LYS A 15 9.39 10.42 -8.90
CA LYS A 15 10.15 11.50 -8.22
C LYS A 15 9.34 12.30 -7.22
N GLU A 16 8.13 12.74 -7.55
CA GLU A 16 7.33 13.56 -6.62
C GLU A 16 6.84 12.75 -5.41
N LEU A 17 6.59 11.45 -5.58
CA LEU A 17 6.29 10.56 -4.46
C LEU A 17 7.53 10.27 -3.62
N LEU A 18 8.70 10.09 -4.25
CA LEU A 18 9.97 9.95 -3.55
C LEU A 18 10.27 11.19 -2.68
N LEU A 19 10.06 12.39 -3.23
CA LEU A 19 10.22 13.63 -2.48
C LEU A 19 9.21 13.71 -1.32
N LEU A 20 7.94 13.37 -1.57
CA LEU A 20 6.91 13.37 -0.53
C LEU A 20 7.28 12.38 0.60
N LYS A 21 7.73 11.18 0.25
CA LYS A 21 8.19 10.17 1.19
C LYS A 21 9.24 10.72 2.14
N PHE A 22 10.30 11.32 1.59
CA PHE A 22 11.36 11.91 2.42
C PHE A 22 10.87 13.07 3.30
N ILE A 23 9.98 13.93 2.78
CA ILE A 23 9.38 15.02 3.57
C ILE A 23 8.60 14.48 4.77
N LEU A 24 7.80 13.43 4.56
CA LEU A 24 6.96 12.86 5.61
C LEU A 24 7.77 12.06 6.63
N GLU A 25 8.84 11.42 6.18
CA GLU A 25 9.65 10.51 6.98
C GLU A 25 10.86 11.17 7.64
N ASP A 26 11.19 12.40 7.24
CA ASP A 26 12.39 13.16 7.62
C ASP A 26 12.74 13.07 9.10
N SER A 27 11.76 13.27 9.99
CA SER A 27 12.00 13.33 11.43
C SER A 27 11.99 11.97 12.15
N GLY A 28 11.73 10.88 11.43
CA GLY A 28 11.51 9.56 12.02
C GLY A 28 12.28 8.41 11.39
N VAL A 29 12.78 8.57 10.15
CA VAL A 29 13.63 7.59 9.48
C VAL A 29 15.09 8.04 9.54
N ASP A 30 15.93 7.15 10.07
CA ASP A 30 17.38 7.35 10.21
C ASP A 30 18.13 7.11 8.90
N GLU A 31 17.62 6.22 8.05
CA GLU A 31 18.19 5.89 6.74
C GLU A 31 17.12 5.39 5.78
N TRP A 32 17.19 5.83 4.53
CA TRP A 32 16.41 5.31 3.41
C TRP A 32 17.28 4.41 2.55
N ILE A 33 16.89 3.15 2.40
CA ILE A 33 17.52 2.18 1.52
C ILE A 33 16.68 2.06 0.25
N ILE A 34 17.20 2.62 -0.84
CA ILE A 34 16.56 2.57 -2.15
C ILE A 34 17.04 1.34 -2.90
N LEU A 35 16.07 0.50 -3.28
CA LEU A 35 16.30 -0.73 -4.03
C LEU A 35 15.89 -0.51 -5.48
N GLU A 36 16.86 -0.50 -6.40
CA GLU A 36 16.62 -0.27 -7.83
C GLU A 36 17.29 -1.37 -8.67
N ASN A 37 16.56 -1.88 -9.66
CA ASN A 37 17.11 -2.76 -10.68
C ASN A 37 16.93 -2.10 -12.05
N SER A 38 17.90 -2.23 -12.95
CA SER A 38 17.83 -1.61 -14.27
C SER A 38 16.77 -2.21 -15.20
N TYR A 39 16.08 -3.27 -14.76
CA TYR A 39 14.98 -3.93 -15.46
C TYR A 39 13.73 -3.92 -14.59
N SER A 40 12.58 -3.67 -15.23
CA SER A 40 11.27 -3.70 -14.60
C SER A 40 10.90 -5.09 -14.10
N PHE A 41 9.85 -5.17 -13.28
CA PHE A 41 9.29 -6.44 -12.83
C PHE A 41 8.74 -7.30 -13.99
N GLN A 42 8.57 -6.72 -15.18
CA GLN A 42 8.11 -7.40 -16.39
C GLN A 42 9.22 -7.58 -17.45
N GLY A 43 10.49 -7.32 -17.12
CA GLY A 43 11.65 -7.60 -17.98
C GLY A 43 12.02 -6.53 -19.00
N SER A 44 11.41 -5.35 -18.95
CA SER A 44 11.83 -4.23 -19.81
C SER A 44 13.02 -3.50 -19.19
N TYR A 45 14.03 -3.17 -19.99
CA TYR A 45 15.13 -2.31 -19.52
C TYR A 45 14.62 -0.88 -19.29
N ILE A 46 14.84 -0.36 -18.09
CA ILE A 46 14.42 0.98 -17.65
C ILE A 46 15.60 1.83 -17.16
N GLY A 47 16.77 1.21 -16.95
CA GLY A 47 17.96 1.86 -16.42
C GLY A 47 17.90 2.10 -14.91
N LEU A 48 18.98 2.67 -14.37
CA LEU A 48 19.07 3.13 -12.98
C LEU A 48 18.90 4.65 -12.97
N SER A 49 17.97 5.14 -12.16
CA SER A 49 17.50 6.52 -12.23
C SER A 49 17.40 7.21 -10.87
N ALA A 50 17.27 6.45 -9.77
CA ALA A 50 17.05 7.02 -8.44
C ALA A 50 18.17 8.01 -8.05
N ARG A 51 19.43 7.58 -8.17
CA ARG A 51 20.60 8.40 -7.84
C ARG A 51 20.66 9.68 -8.67
N LYS A 52 20.51 9.55 -9.98
CA LYS A 52 20.53 10.70 -10.91
C LYS A 52 19.45 11.73 -10.58
N ILE A 53 18.26 11.26 -10.19
CA ILE A 53 17.14 12.12 -9.80
C ILE A 53 17.47 12.88 -8.51
N ILE A 54 17.96 12.18 -7.49
CA ILE A 54 18.29 12.75 -6.18
C ILE A 54 19.46 13.74 -6.27
N ASP A 55 20.49 13.41 -7.05
CA ASP A 55 21.66 14.27 -7.23
C ASP A 55 21.33 15.49 -8.11
N GLY A 56 20.40 15.33 -9.06
CA GLY A 56 20.03 16.37 -10.03
C GLY A 56 18.94 17.35 -9.59
N ASP A 57 18.25 17.12 -8.46
CA ASP A 57 17.16 17.95 -7.98
C ASP A 57 17.42 18.42 -6.54
N GLU A 58 17.62 19.73 -6.38
CA GLU A 58 18.02 20.34 -5.11
C GLU A 58 17.00 20.19 -3.98
N ARG A 59 15.74 19.85 -4.31
CA ARG A 59 14.72 19.54 -3.30
C ARG A 59 15.11 18.32 -2.46
N PHE A 60 15.99 17.46 -2.97
CA PHE A 60 16.51 16.29 -2.25
C PHE A 60 17.73 16.60 -1.36
N ALA A 61 18.37 17.76 -1.52
CA ALA A 61 19.62 18.09 -0.83
C ALA A 61 19.60 17.85 0.69
N PRO A 62 18.52 18.18 1.44
CA PRO A 62 18.46 17.93 2.88
C PRO A 62 18.50 16.45 3.29
N PHE A 63 18.14 15.54 2.38
CA PHE A 63 17.97 14.11 2.69
C PHE A 63 19.17 13.26 2.26
N ARG A 64 20.00 13.76 1.33
CA ARG A 64 21.07 13.00 0.64
C ARG A 64 21.99 12.22 1.58
N SER A 65 22.32 12.78 2.75
CA SER A 65 23.24 12.15 3.73
C SER A 65 22.70 10.88 4.40
N ARG A 66 21.40 10.59 4.26
CA ARG A 66 20.73 9.42 4.84
C ARG A 66 20.21 8.46 3.79
N ILE A 67 20.68 8.55 2.54
CA ILE A 67 20.23 7.69 1.46
C ILE A 67 21.32 6.67 1.14
N THR A 68 20.95 5.39 1.17
CA THR A 68 21.73 4.29 0.66
C THR A 68 21.06 3.74 -0.58
N PHE A 69 21.85 3.48 -1.62
CA PHE A 69 21.38 2.85 -2.84
C PHE A 69 21.90 1.42 -2.91
N ILE A 70 21.02 0.47 -3.18
CA ILE A 70 21.38 -0.89 -3.57
C ILE A 70 20.86 -1.09 -4.99
N GLU A 71 21.78 -0.91 -5.93
CA GLU A 71 21.52 -0.91 -7.37
C GLU A 71 21.96 -2.25 -7.98
N LYS A 72 21.15 -2.79 -8.89
CA LYS A 72 21.46 -4.00 -9.67
C LYS A 72 21.19 -3.81 -11.15
N GLU A 73 21.98 -4.47 -11.99
CA GLU A 73 21.75 -4.58 -13.43
C GLU A 73 21.49 -6.03 -13.82
N VAL A 74 20.43 -6.62 -13.25
CA VAL A 74 20.08 -8.02 -13.50
C VAL A 74 18.90 -8.07 -14.45
N ALA A 75 19.14 -8.63 -15.63
CA ALA A 75 18.10 -8.87 -16.62
C ALA A 75 17.07 -9.86 -16.08
N THR A 76 15.80 -9.47 -16.13
CA THR A 76 14.67 -10.30 -15.75
C THR A 76 13.95 -10.78 -17.00
N LYS A 77 13.31 -11.96 -16.93
CA LYS A 77 12.62 -12.55 -18.09
C LYS A 77 11.52 -11.60 -18.58
N PRO A 78 11.51 -11.19 -19.86
CA PRO A 78 10.40 -10.44 -20.44
C PRO A 78 9.11 -11.23 -20.31
N LEU A 79 8.09 -10.60 -19.75
CA LEU A 79 6.77 -11.20 -19.62
C LEU A 79 5.92 -10.88 -20.84
N GLU A 80 5.04 -11.82 -21.21
CA GLU A 80 4.09 -11.58 -22.28
C GLU A 80 3.08 -10.50 -21.86
N LYS A 81 2.93 -9.48 -22.71
CA LYS A 81 1.97 -8.40 -22.47
C LYS A 81 0.54 -8.94 -22.49
N HIS A 82 -0.32 -8.33 -21.67
CA HIS A 82 -1.76 -8.65 -21.60
C HIS A 82 -2.08 -10.09 -21.16
N LYS A 83 -1.11 -10.80 -20.58
CA LYS A 83 -1.33 -12.05 -19.86
C LYS A 83 -1.10 -11.84 -18.36
N ILE A 84 -1.86 -12.58 -17.56
CA ILE A 84 -1.69 -12.63 -16.11
C ILE A 84 -0.47 -13.50 -15.81
N ASN A 85 0.66 -12.84 -15.54
CA ASN A 85 1.95 -13.40 -15.16
C ASN A 85 2.42 -12.83 -13.80
N ASP A 86 1.48 -12.46 -12.92
CA ASP A 86 1.76 -11.83 -11.63
C ASP A 86 2.78 -12.65 -10.82
N GLU A 87 2.65 -13.98 -10.79
CA GLU A 87 3.57 -14.88 -10.07
C GLU A 87 5.03 -14.72 -10.51
N ASP A 88 5.29 -14.60 -11.81
CA ASP A 88 6.65 -14.42 -12.32
C ASP A 88 7.20 -13.04 -12.00
N SER A 89 6.36 -12.00 -12.11
CA SER A 89 6.77 -10.64 -11.75
C SER A 89 7.02 -10.48 -10.23
N TYR A 90 6.24 -11.17 -9.39
CA TYR A 90 6.43 -11.17 -7.93
C TYR A 90 7.74 -11.82 -7.54
N LYS A 91 8.22 -12.84 -8.26
CA LYS A 91 9.56 -13.42 -8.00
C LYS A 91 10.65 -12.36 -8.15
N VAL A 92 10.52 -11.47 -9.14
CA VAL A 92 11.45 -10.35 -9.34
C VAL A 92 11.31 -9.34 -8.20
N GLU A 93 10.09 -8.95 -7.84
CA GLU A 93 9.85 -8.02 -6.73
C GLU A 93 10.41 -8.56 -5.40
N PHE A 94 10.20 -9.85 -5.11
CA PHE A 94 10.69 -10.50 -3.91
C PHE A 94 12.21 -10.55 -3.85
N TRP A 95 12.84 -10.95 -4.96
CA TRP A 95 14.29 -10.92 -5.08
C TRP A 95 14.86 -9.50 -4.86
N GLN A 96 14.27 -8.49 -5.51
CA GLN A 96 14.76 -7.12 -5.41
C GLN A 96 14.58 -6.59 -3.98
N ARG A 97 13.45 -6.89 -3.33
CA ARG A 97 13.17 -6.50 -1.95
C ARG A 97 14.16 -7.12 -0.95
N ASP A 98 14.59 -8.34 -1.22
CA ASP A 98 15.58 -9.03 -0.38
C ASP A 98 17.01 -8.50 -0.54
N LEU A 99 17.29 -7.63 -1.51
CA LEU A 99 18.61 -7.02 -1.67
C LEU A 99 19.05 -6.19 -0.45
N ALA A 100 18.10 -5.64 0.31
CA ALA A 100 18.37 -4.93 1.56
C ALA A 100 18.61 -5.86 2.76
N HIS A 101 18.32 -7.17 2.66
CA HIS A 101 18.32 -8.06 3.82
C HIS A 101 19.71 -8.17 4.45
N ASP A 102 20.71 -8.59 3.68
CA ASP A 102 22.08 -8.75 4.17
C ASP A 102 22.64 -7.42 4.69
N TYR A 103 22.44 -6.34 3.93
CA TYR A 103 22.86 -4.99 4.34
C TYR A 103 22.27 -4.58 5.70
N PHE A 104 20.96 -4.80 5.90
CA PHE A 104 20.30 -4.46 7.14
C PHE A 104 20.78 -5.34 8.31
N VAL A 105 20.91 -6.64 8.09
CA VAL A 105 21.37 -7.59 9.11
C VAL A 105 22.82 -7.32 9.53
N GLU A 106 23.70 -6.92 8.61
CA GLU A 106 25.10 -6.63 8.91
C GLU A 106 25.30 -5.27 9.60
N LYS A 107 24.57 -4.23 9.17
CA LYS A 107 24.83 -2.84 9.59
C LYS A 107 24.17 -2.45 10.91
N TYR A 108 23.00 -3.00 11.22
CA TYR A 108 22.16 -2.50 12.32
C TYR A 108 22.18 -3.41 13.55
N ASN A 109 21.72 -2.87 14.68
CA ASN A 109 21.61 -3.62 15.92
C ASN A 109 20.29 -4.40 16.01
N ASP A 110 20.22 -5.35 16.92
CA ASP A 110 19.07 -6.24 17.11
C ASP A 110 17.75 -5.49 17.42
N GLU A 111 17.85 -4.34 18.10
CA GLU A 111 16.74 -3.47 18.45
C GLU A 111 16.32 -2.47 17.36
N ASP A 112 17.08 -2.36 16.27
CA ASP A 112 16.78 -1.45 15.17
C ASP A 112 15.72 -2.06 14.25
N TRP A 113 14.92 -1.20 13.60
CA TRP A 113 13.73 -1.60 12.84
C TRP A 113 13.83 -1.21 11.37
N ILE A 114 13.27 -2.06 10.50
CA ILE A 114 13.14 -1.84 9.07
C ILE A 114 11.67 -1.82 8.65
N PHE A 115 11.24 -0.71 8.06
CA PHE A 115 9.97 -0.59 7.35
C PHE A 115 10.16 -1.14 5.93
N ILE A 116 9.26 -2.04 5.51
CA ILE A 116 9.37 -2.74 4.23
C ILE A 116 8.28 -2.23 3.31
N SER A 117 8.61 -1.23 2.49
CA SER A 117 7.64 -0.41 1.78
C SER A 117 7.91 -0.32 0.27
N ASP A 118 7.08 0.44 -0.43
CA ASP A 118 7.28 0.88 -1.81
C ASP A 118 7.39 2.41 -1.80
N VAL A 119 7.93 3.05 -2.86
CA VAL A 119 8.13 4.52 -2.86
C VAL A 119 6.83 5.31 -2.62
N ASP A 120 5.69 4.76 -3.02
CA ASP A 120 4.38 5.36 -2.84
C ASP A 120 3.76 5.06 -1.48
N GLU A 121 4.44 4.33 -0.59
CA GLU A 121 4.01 3.95 0.76
C GLU A 121 4.89 4.62 1.81
N MET A 122 4.30 5.42 2.69
CA MET A 122 5.07 6.30 3.57
C MET A 122 4.43 6.46 4.95
N ILE A 123 5.25 6.68 5.97
CA ILE A 123 4.81 6.98 7.33
C ILE A 123 4.86 8.50 7.54
N ASP A 124 3.80 9.09 8.08
CA ASP A 124 3.81 10.49 8.45
C ASP A 124 4.38 10.71 9.85
N PHE A 125 5.65 11.10 9.91
CA PHE A 125 6.33 11.52 11.14
C PHE A 125 6.21 13.02 11.42
N THR A 126 5.58 13.80 10.54
CA THR A 126 5.38 15.24 10.74
C THR A 126 4.31 15.53 11.79
N ASP A 127 3.42 14.57 12.05
CA ASP A 127 2.41 14.63 13.12
C ASP A 127 2.96 14.00 14.43
N PRO A 128 3.08 14.78 15.52
CA PRO A 128 3.59 14.28 16.80
C PRO A 128 2.75 13.14 17.40
N GLN A 129 1.44 13.10 17.17
CA GLN A 129 0.56 12.05 17.69
C GLN A 129 0.79 10.73 16.95
N ARG A 130 0.94 10.79 15.62
CA ARG A 130 1.27 9.61 14.78
C ARG A 130 2.63 9.03 15.15
N LYS A 131 3.64 9.91 15.30
CA LYS A 131 4.98 9.54 15.78
C LYS A 131 4.95 8.88 17.15
N LYS A 132 4.24 9.49 18.12
CA LYS A 132 4.09 8.95 19.47
C LYS A 132 3.41 7.57 19.47
N GLU A 133 2.35 7.41 18.68
CA GLU A 133 1.66 6.12 18.59
C GLU A 133 2.57 5.02 18.03
N LEU A 134 3.33 5.31 16.97
CA LEU A 134 4.31 4.35 16.44
C LEU A 134 5.34 3.94 17.49
N SER A 135 5.96 4.90 18.18
CA SER A 135 6.94 4.60 19.23
C SER A 135 6.33 3.73 20.34
N GLN A 136 5.10 4.02 20.78
CA GLN A 136 4.40 3.21 21.78
C GLN A 136 4.15 1.78 21.29
N LYS A 137 3.76 1.61 20.01
CA LYS A 137 3.52 0.29 19.41
C LYS A 137 4.81 -0.51 19.29
N ILE A 138 5.93 0.13 18.92
CA ILE A 138 7.25 -0.49 18.85
C ILE A 138 7.66 -0.99 20.24
N THR A 139 7.62 -0.12 21.26
CA THR A 139 7.99 -0.49 22.63
C THR A 139 7.10 -1.60 23.21
N ALA A 140 5.81 -1.63 22.83
CA ALA A 140 4.88 -2.67 23.29
C ALA A 140 4.96 -3.98 22.50
N SER A 141 5.68 -4.03 21.37
CA SER A 141 5.71 -5.21 20.50
C SER A 141 6.60 -6.30 21.08
N LYS A 142 5.98 -7.39 21.55
CA LYS A 142 6.71 -8.58 22.03
C LYS A 142 7.29 -9.42 20.89
N GLU A 143 6.59 -9.47 19.76
CA GLU A 143 6.99 -10.24 18.58
C GLU A 143 8.05 -9.51 17.74
N GLN A 144 8.33 -8.25 18.09
CA GLN A 144 9.22 -7.33 17.38
C GLN A 144 8.91 -7.19 15.88
N VAL A 145 7.63 -7.36 15.54
CA VAL A 145 7.04 -7.06 14.25
C VAL A 145 5.75 -6.30 14.48
N LEU A 146 5.45 -5.38 13.58
CA LEU A 146 4.25 -4.57 13.55
C LEU A 146 3.73 -4.51 12.13
N PHE A 147 2.41 -4.40 12.02
CA PHE A 147 1.74 -4.10 10.77
C PHE A 147 1.08 -2.73 10.92
N ILE A 148 1.62 -1.76 10.19
CA ILE A 148 1.20 -0.37 10.21
C ILE A 148 -0.07 -0.21 9.37
N PRO A 149 -1.14 0.40 9.89
CA PRO A 149 -2.33 0.67 9.11
C PRO A 149 -2.06 1.80 8.10
N VAL A 150 -2.41 1.53 6.84
CA VAL A 150 -2.16 2.43 5.71
C VAL A 150 -3.46 2.78 5.01
N LYS A 151 -3.74 4.09 4.90
CA LYS A 151 -4.81 4.61 4.06
C LYS A 151 -4.27 4.83 2.65
N ARG A 152 -4.98 4.32 1.65
CA ARG A 152 -4.55 4.36 0.26
C ARG A 152 -5.38 5.34 -0.55
N PHE A 153 -4.70 6.11 -1.38
CA PHE A 153 -5.22 6.99 -2.41
C PHE A 153 -4.76 6.49 -3.78
N TRP A 154 -5.62 6.59 -4.78
CA TRP A 154 -5.37 6.09 -6.12
C TRP A 154 -5.53 7.20 -7.14
N TYR A 155 -4.63 7.29 -8.12
CA TYR A 155 -4.69 8.24 -9.24
C TYR A 155 -4.55 9.73 -8.87
N ASP A 156 -5.03 10.14 -7.71
CA ASP A 156 -4.92 11.50 -7.18
C ASP A 156 -4.84 11.47 -5.63
N PHE A 157 -4.29 12.54 -5.04
CA PHE A 157 -3.97 12.64 -3.62
C PHE A 157 -5.20 12.80 -2.70
N ASP A 158 -6.38 13.02 -3.28
CA ASP A 158 -7.66 13.11 -2.59
C ASP A 158 -8.65 12.02 -3.00
N ASN A 159 -8.21 11.00 -3.74
CA ASN A 159 -9.08 9.95 -4.25
C ASN A 159 -8.90 8.63 -3.47
N GLU A 160 -9.69 8.47 -2.42
CA GLU A 160 -9.53 7.45 -1.40
C GLU A 160 -10.01 6.06 -1.83
N TYR A 161 -9.22 5.04 -1.50
CA TYR A 161 -9.65 3.66 -1.45
C TYR A 161 -10.17 3.29 -0.06
N LYS A 162 -11.40 2.75 0.01
CA LYS A 162 -12.11 2.50 1.28
C LYS A 162 -11.52 1.39 2.15
N VAL A 163 -10.54 0.65 1.64
CA VAL A 163 -9.94 -0.49 2.35
C VAL A 163 -8.65 -0.05 3.02
N LEU A 164 -8.58 -0.25 4.32
CA LEU A 164 -7.35 -0.07 5.09
C LEU A 164 -6.39 -1.23 4.80
N LEU A 165 -5.12 -0.90 4.58
CA LEU A 165 -4.07 -1.85 4.29
C LEU A 165 -3.06 -1.89 5.43
N TRP A 166 -2.10 -2.79 5.30
CA TRP A 166 -1.13 -3.09 6.33
C TRP A 166 0.26 -3.18 5.73
N ARG A 167 1.24 -2.58 6.40
CA ARG A 167 2.62 -2.56 5.95
C ARG A 167 3.57 -3.00 7.06
N PRO A 168 4.53 -3.88 6.78
CA PRO A 168 5.34 -4.45 7.82
C PRO A 168 6.46 -3.50 8.25
N LEU A 169 6.65 -3.45 9.56
CA LEU A 169 7.81 -2.88 10.24
C LEU A 169 8.31 -3.96 11.20
N CYS A 170 9.56 -4.39 11.08
CA CYS A 170 10.12 -5.46 11.93
C CYS A 170 11.52 -5.11 12.41
N SER A 171 11.92 -5.66 13.56
CA SER A 171 13.29 -5.49 14.06
C SER A 171 14.26 -6.46 13.38
N LYS A 172 15.56 -6.17 13.48
CA LYS A 172 16.60 -7.14 13.09
C LYS A 172 16.49 -8.45 13.88
N SER A 173 16.22 -8.39 15.18
CA SER A 173 16.10 -9.63 15.97
C SER A 173 14.88 -10.47 15.57
N HIS A 174 13.80 -9.86 15.07
CA HIS A 174 12.68 -10.60 14.48
C HIS A 174 13.13 -11.40 13.25
N LEU A 175 13.91 -10.79 12.36
CA LEU A 175 14.47 -11.49 11.19
C LEU A 175 15.39 -12.64 11.63
N ALA A 176 16.25 -12.41 12.63
CA ALA A 176 17.16 -13.43 13.15
C ALA A 176 16.43 -14.63 13.77
N VAL A 177 15.39 -14.39 14.58
CA VAL A 177 14.62 -15.45 15.24
C VAL A 177 13.72 -16.20 14.26
N SER A 178 13.09 -15.48 13.33
CA SER A 178 12.16 -16.08 12.36
C SER A 178 12.86 -16.77 11.19
N GLY A 179 14.11 -16.39 10.90
CA GLY A 179 14.85 -16.81 9.70
C GLY A 179 14.28 -16.25 8.39
N LYS A 180 13.32 -15.32 8.45
CA LYS A 180 12.65 -14.76 7.29
C LYS A 180 13.49 -13.71 6.58
N LYS A 181 13.29 -13.63 5.27
CA LYS A 181 13.71 -12.49 4.45
C LYS A 181 12.68 -11.37 4.42
N LEU A 182 13.04 -10.22 3.87
CA LEU A 182 12.19 -9.03 3.88
C LEU A 182 10.91 -9.24 3.05
N HIS A 183 10.97 -9.94 1.91
CA HIS A 183 9.76 -10.22 1.13
C HIS A 183 8.77 -11.16 1.86
N GLU A 184 9.25 -12.09 2.69
CA GLU A 184 8.37 -12.99 3.43
C GLU A 184 7.57 -12.22 4.49
N VAL A 185 8.25 -11.30 5.20
CA VAL A 185 7.59 -10.38 6.14
C VAL A 185 6.62 -9.44 5.41
N ARG A 186 6.97 -8.99 4.19
CA ARG A 186 6.06 -8.24 3.30
C ARG A 186 4.78 -9.02 3.01
N VAL A 187 4.89 -10.29 2.64
CA VAL A 187 3.74 -11.15 2.29
C VAL A 187 2.83 -11.41 3.50
N ASP A 188 3.39 -11.53 4.71
CA ASP A 188 2.59 -11.69 5.93
C ASP A 188 1.59 -10.54 6.14
N SER A 189 1.97 -9.31 5.76
CA SER A 189 1.10 -8.14 5.89
C SER A 189 -0.21 -8.26 5.09
N PHE A 190 -0.21 -8.99 3.97
CA PHE A 190 -1.40 -9.18 3.13
C PHE A 190 -2.46 -10.04 3.81
N ARG A 191 -2.02 -10.94 4.70
CA ARG A 191 -2.87 -11.85 5.47
C ARG A 191 -3.28 -11.27 6.82
N TYR A 192 -2.60 -10.22 7.27
CA TYR A 192 -2.89 -9.58 8.54
C TYR A 192 -4.30 -8.97 8.57
N ARG A 193 -5.02 -9.19 9.69
CA ARG A 193 -6.39 -8.71 9.93
C ARG A 193 -6.50 -8.12 11.34
N GLY A 194 -5.58 -7.24 11.70
CA GLY A 194 -5.58 -6.55 12.99
C GLY A 194 -6.66 -5.50 13.12
N ARG A 195 -6.82 -5.00 14.35
CA ARG A 195 -7.65 -3.82 14.60
C ARG A 195 -6.88 -2.57 14.16
N PRO A 196 -7.54 -1.62 13.48
CA PRO A 196 -6.94 -0.31 13.20
C PRO A 196 -6.37 0.31 14.46
N TRP A 197 -5.30 1.09 14.28
CA TRP A 197 -4.72 1.90 15.34
C TRP A 197 -5.62 3.12 15.61
N ASN A 198 -5.32 3.88 16.66
CA ASN A 198 -6.12 5.07 16.98
C ASN A 198 -5.94 6.14 15.89
N ASN A 199 -4.72 6.27 15.38
CA ASN A 199 -4.39 7.11 14.24
C ASN A 199 -3.97 6.26 13.04
N VAL A 200 -4.39 6.68 11.85
CA VAL A 200 -3.76 6.20 10.61
C VAL A 200 -2.44 6.95 10.48
N ILE A 201 -1.34 6.20 10.52
CA ILE A 201 0.01 6.79 10.45
C ILE A 201 0.67 6.60 9.08
N GLY A 202 0.24 5.59 8.32
CA GLY A 202 0.77 5.30 6.99
C GLY A 202 -0.18 5.73 5.87
N PHE A 203 0.40 6.18 4.77
CA PHE A 203 -0.31 6.66 3.59
C PHE A 203 0.30 6.02 2.35
N GLU A 204 -0.57 5.61 1.42
CA GLU A 204 -0.15 5.10 0.12
C GLU A 204 -0.77 5.93 -1.00
N TYR A 205 0.05 6.41 -1.95
CA TYR A 205 -0.37 7.25 -3.08
C TYR A 205 -0.18 6.51 -4.40
N SER A 206 -0.92 5.42 -4.58
CA SER A 206 -0.79 4.52 -5.71
C SER A 206 -1.13 5.20 -7.04
N SER A 207 -0.18 5.20 -7.98
CA SER A 207 -0.39 5.74 -9.33
C SER A 207 -0.83 7.22 -9.35
N CYS A 208 -0.43 8.03 -8.36
CA CYS A 208 -0.71 9.47 -8.31
C CYS A 208 0.28 10.24 -9.20
N TYR A 209 0.17 10.03 -10.53
CA TYR A 209 0.98 10.67 -11.56
C TYR A 209 0.11 11.10 -12.74
N ASP A 210 0.70 11.74 -13.74
CA ASP A 210 0.01 11.99 -15.01
C ASP A 210 -0.44 10.69 -15.69
N LYS A 211 -1.51 10.81 -16.49
CA LYS A 211 -2.16 9.69 -17.18
C LYS A 211 -1.19 8.81 -17.98
N ALA A 212 -0.22 9.41 -18.67
CA ALA A 212 0.78 8.66 -19.44
C ALA A 212 1.66 7.76 -18.56
N PHE A 213 2.01 8.23 -17.36
CA PHE A 213 2.81 7.47 -16.40
C PHE A 213 2.00 6.40 -15.69
N VAL A 214 0.72 6.64 -15.42
CA VAL A 214 -0.19 5.58 -14.96
C VAL A 214 -0.20 4.44 -15.97
N LEU A 215 -0.41 4.73 -17.26
CA LEU A 215 -0.39 3.70 -18.31
C LEU A 215 0.95 2.97 -18.37
N ARG A 216 2.07 3.69 -18.27
CA ARG A 216 3.41 3.09 -18.25
C ARG A 216 3.63 2.17 -17.05
N LYS A 217 3.24 2.60 -15.84
CA LYS A 217 3.42 1.83 -14.60
C LYS A 217 2.78 0.44 -14.70
N PHE A 218 1.64 0.30 -15.37
CA PHE A 218 1.01 -1.02 -15.54
C PHE A 218 1.79 -1.99 -16.45
N TYR A 219 2.70 -1.50 -17.28
CA TYR A 219 3.61 -2.34 -18.06
C TYR A 219 4.96 -2.59 -17.37
N THR A 220 5.22 -1.96 -16.23
CA THR A 220 6.49 -2.11 -15.50
C THR A 220 6.34 -2.55 -14.05
N SER A 221 5.13 -2.50 -13.48
CA SER A 221 4.77 -2.99 -12.14
C SER A 221 4.57 -4.51 -12.07
N THR A 222 4.40 -5.06 -10.88
CA THR A 222 4.11 -6.49 -10.65
C THR A 222 2.69 -6.93 -11.01
N HIS A 223 1.75 -6.01 -11.15
CA HIS A 223 0.42 -6.41 -11.61
C HIS A 223 0.38 -6.40 -13.14
N THR A 224 0.08 -7.56 -13.72
CA THR A 224 0.18 -7.83 -15.15
C THR A 224 -1.19 -8.04 -15.79
N GLY A 225 -1.20 -8.19 -17.11
CA GLY A 225 -2.39 -8.54 -17.89
C GLY A 225 -3.30 -7.37 -18.28
N PHE A 226 -3.09 -6.18 -17.73
CA PHE A 226 -3.90 -5.02 -18.14
C PHE A 226 -3.66 -4.60 -19.59
N THR A 227 -4.71 -4.07 -20.20
CA THR A 227 -4.67 -3.33 -21.46
C THR A 227 -4.73 -1.83 -21.20
N ALA A 228 -4.38 -1.02 -22.19
CA ALA A 228 -4.60 0.42 -22.11
C ALA A 228 -6.08 0.76 -21.90
N ASN A 229 -7.00 -0.01 -22.49
CA ASN A 229 -8.44 0.20 -22.35
C ASN A 229 -8.92 -0.07 -20.92
N ASP A 230 -8.44 -1.12 -20.26
CA ASP A 230 -8.75 -1.40 -18.84
C ASP A 230 -8.38 -0.20 -17.97
N MET A 231 -7.24 0.43 -18.28
CA MET A 231 -6.79 1.59 -17.54
C MET A 231 -7.59 2.85 -17.83
N LEU A 232 -7.89 3.11 -19.10
CA LEU A 232 -8.75 4.22 -19.49
C LEU A 232 -10.13 4.11 -18.86
N GLN A 233 -10.70 2.90 -18.83
CA GLN A 233 -11.97 2.61 -18.18
C GLN A 233 -11.88 2.89 -16.66
N SER A 234 -10.80 2.45 -16.04
CA SER A 234 -10.57 2.64 -14.60
C SER A 234 -10.43 4.10 -14.20
N LEU A 235 -9.80 4.94 -15.04
CA LEU A 235 -9.73 6.40 -14.83
C LEU A 235 -11.08 7.08 -15.08
N ARG A 236 -11.79 6.66 -16.14
CA ARG A 236 -13.11 7.18 -16.52
C ARG A 236 -14.17 6.91 -15.46
N CYS A 237 -14.15 5.72 -14.86
CA CYS A 237 -15.11 5.28 -13.85
C CYS A 237 -14.53 5.31 -12.43
N ASN A 238 -13.31 5.80 -12.25
CA ASN A 238 -12.63 5.95 -10.96
C ASN A 238 -12.71 4.69 -10.08
N HIS A 239 -12.13 3.58 -10.55
CA HIS A 239 -12.03 2.33 -9.80
C HIS A 239 -10.67 1.68 -9.96
N ARG A 240 -10.44 0.64 -9.15
CA ARG A 240 -9.29 -0.23 -9.28
C ARG A 240 -9.18 -0.77 -10.72
N PRO A 241 -7.97 -0.87 -11.28
CA PRO A 241 -7.74 -1.61 -12.52
C PRO A 241 -8.31 -3.01 -12.42
N VAL A 242 -9.09 -3.42 -13.40
CA VAL A 242 -9.57 -4.80 -13.51
C VAL A 242 -9.31 -5.28 -14.92
N HIS A 243 -8.62 -6.42 -15.02
CA HIS A 243 -8.46 -7.13 -16.27
C HIS A 243 -9.77 -7.80 -16.66
N GLU A 244 -10.12 -7.78 -17.95
CA GLU A 244 -11.29 -8.49 -18.50
C GLU A 244 -11.47 -9.94 -18.02
N VAL A 245 -10.38 -10.70 -17.81
CA VAL A 245 -10.43 -12.11 -17.38
C VAL A 245 -10.34 -12.30 -15.86
N ALA A 246 -10.21 -11.21 -15.08
CA ALA A 246 -10.15 -11.30 -13.63
C ALA A 246 -11.50 -11.77 -13.06
N SER A 247 -11.44 -12.67 -12.07
CA SER A 247 -12.63 -13.17 -11.36
C SER A 247 -13.29 -12.12 -10.46
N LEU A 248 -12.56 -11.06 -10.11
CA LEU A 248 -13.02 -9.96 -9.25
C LEU A 248 -13.20 -8.69 -10.08
N LYS A 249 -14.43 -8.48 -10.58
CA LYS A 249 -14.80 -7.34 -11.43
C LYS A 249 -15.51 -6.20 -10.68
N PRO A 250 -15.39 -4.93 -11.15
CA PRO A 250 -16.09 -3.79 -10.54
C PRO A 250 -17.60 -3.98 -10.58
N GLU A 251 -18.10 -4.58 -11.68
CA GLU A 251 -19.47 -5.08 -11.92
C GLU A 251 -20.07 -5.88 -10.76
N ASN A 252 -19.24 -6.42 -9.87
CA ASN A 252 -19.67 -7.29 -8.78
C ASN A 252 -19.70 -6.63 -7.41
N ASP A 253 -18.96 -5.53 -7.19
CA ASP A 253 -18.78 -4.95 -5.84
C ASP A 253 -18.32 -3.48 -5.87
N ASP A 254 -19.14 -2.60 -5.29
CA ASP A 254 -18.84 -1.17 -5.22
C ASP A 254 -17.64 -0.83 -4.33
N LYS A 255 -17.10 -1.80 -3.57
CA LYS A 255 -15.85 -1.63 -2.84
C LYS A 255 -14.64 -1.39 -3.74
N TYR A 256 -14.74 -1.67 -5.05
CA TYR A 256 -13.66 -1.42 -6.01
C TYR A 256 -13.62 0.02 -6.52
N PHE A 257 -14.66 0.80 -6.25
CA PHE A 257 -14.70 2.23 -6.58
C PHE A 257 -13.93 3.06 -5.57
N PHE A 258 -13.19 4.05 -6.08
CA PHE A 258 -12.55 5.09 -5.27
C PHE A 258 -13.50 6.28 -5.12
N GLU A 259 -13.26 7.15 -4.15
CA GLU A 259 -14.03 8.39 -4.02
C GLU A 259 -13.12 9.58 -3.75
N GLN A 260 -13.40 10.69 -4.41
CA GLN A 260 -12.80 11.96 -4.03
C GLN A 260 -13.35 12.39 -2.67
N VAL A 261 -12.45 12.65 -1.73
CA VAL A 261 -12.75 12.99 -0.34
C VAL A 261 -12.16 14.33 0.04
N LYS A 262 -12.79 15.01 1.00
CA LYS A 262 -12.16 16.16 1.65
C LYS A 262 -11.02 15.66 2.55
N LEU A 263 -9.83 16.22 2.36
CA LEU A 263 -8.70 15.91 3.21
C LEU A 263 -8.82 16.58 4.58
N THR A 264 -8.53 15.83 5.63
CA THR A 264 -8.61 16.19 7.04
C THR A 264 -7.37 15.67 7.77
N GLU A 265 -7.15 16.14 9.00
CA GLU A 265 -6.08 15.65 9.87
C GLU A 265 -6.17 14.15 10.16
N SER A 266 -7.35 13.55 10.06
CA SER A 266 -7.54 12.12 10.30
C SER A 266 -7.25 11.24 9.08
N ASN A 267 -7.16 11.80 7.87
CA ASN A 267 -7.04 11.00 6.64
C ASN A 267 -5.87 11.41 5.72
N ALA A 268 -5.15 12.50 6.01
CA ALA A 268 -4.01 12.90 5.20
C ALA A 268 -2.92 13.61 6.04
N PRO A 269 -1.64 13.54 5.62
CA PRO A 269 -0.57 14.36 6.17
C PRO A 269 -0.80 15.86 5.99
N LEU A 270 -0.25 16.68 6.88
CA LEU A 270 -0.34 18.15 6.77
C LEU A 270 0.20 18.65 5.43
N TYR A 271 1.38 18.16 5.01
CA TYR A 271 2.01 18.59 3.77
C TYR A 271 1.11 18.37 2.54
N VAL A 272 0.44 17.20 2.47
CA VAL A 272 -0.45 16.88 1.35
C VAL A 272 -1.69 17.78 1.37
N ARG A 273 -2.26 18.05 2.55
CA ARG A 273 -3.40 18.97 2.69
C ARG A 273 -3.07 20.39 2.23
N THR A 274 -1.91 20.90 2.63
CA THR A 274 -1.50 22.28 2.33
C THR A 274 -1.03 22.45 0.89
N ASN A 275 -0.50 21.38 0.26
CA ASN A 275 0.02 21.41 -1.09
C ASN A 275 -0.85 20.69 -2.12
N LEU A 276 -2.09 20.31 -1.77
CA LEU A 276 -2.95 19.50 -2.63
C LEU A 276 -3.06 20.05 -4.06
N GLN A 277 -3.23 21.37 -4.23
CA GLN A 277 -3.35 21.98 -5.56
C GLN A 277 -2.12 21.76 -6.45
N LYS A 278 -0.92 21.65 -5.86
CA LYS A 278 0.32 21.37 -6.59
C LYS A 278 0.52 19.89 -6.86
N LEU A 279 0.00 19.04 -5.97
CA LEU A 279 0.13 17.59 -6.04
C LEU A 279 -0.92 16.95 -6.96
N LYS A 280 -2.07 17.61 -7.16
CA LYS A 280 -3.18 17.05 -7.94
C LYS A 280 -2.77 16.69 -9.35
N THR A 281 -3.17 15.49 -9.76
CA THR A 281 -2.98 15.00 -11.12
C THR A 281 -4.17 15.37 -12.01
N ASN A 282 -5.37 15.48 -11.42
CA ASN A 282 -6.63 15.73 -12.14
C ASN A 282 -6.91 14.74 -13.28
N ILE A 283 -6.38 13.53 -13.22
CA ILE A 283 -6.53 12.53 -14.30
C ILE A 283 -7.87 11.78 -14.25
N ILE A 284 -8.60 11.90 -13.16
CA ILE A 284 -9.90 11.26 -12.94
C ILE A 284 -10.97 12.06 -13.67
N ASP A 285 -11.84 11.39 -14.44
CA ASP A 285 -12.94 12.04 -15.13
C ASP A 285 -13.90 12.70 -14.09
N PRO A 286 -14.17 14.01 -14.15
CA PRO A 286 -15.08 14.69 -13.22
C PRO A 286 -16.50 14.10 -13.22
N GLN A 287 -16.90 13.42 -14.30
CA GLN A 287 -18.19 12.75 -14.45
C GLN A 287 -18.13 11.26 -14.06
N TYR A 288 -17.09 10.79 -13.35
CA TYR A 288 -16.91 9.37 -13.04
C TYR A 288 -18.14 8.71 -12.42
N LYS A 289 -18.92 9.42 -11.59
CA LYS A 289 -20.16 8.90 -11.00
C LYS A 289 -21.26 8.64 -12.03
N LYS A 290 -21.35 9.49 -13.06
CA LYS A 290 -22.27 9.29 -14.19
C LYS A 290 -21.77 8.15 -15.07
N ASN A 291 -20.48 8.14 -15.39
CA ASN A 291 -19.86 7.08 -16.21
C ASN A 291 -20.08 5.71 -15.59
N ARG A 292 -19.90 5.55 -14.27
CA ARG A 292 -20.20 4.28 -13.57
C ARG A 292 -21.64 3.78 -13.79
N ARG A 293 -22.63 4.68 -13.80
CA ARG A 293 -24.04 4.31 -14.01
C ARG A 293 -24.31 3.87 -15.44
N THR A 294 -23.57 4.44 -16.39
CA THR A 294 -23.64 4.07 -17.80
C THR A 294 -22.93 2.75 -18.07
N ASP A 295 -21.76 2.55 -17.49
CA ASP A 295 -20.85 1.46 -17.82
C ASP A 295 -21.08 0.22 -16.94
N TYR A 296 -21.68 0.39 -15.74
CA TYR A 296 -22.02 -0.67 -14.79
C TYR A 296 -23.49 -0.58 -14.31
N PRO A 297 -24.49 -0.50 -15.20
CA PRO A 297 -25.88 -0.21 -14.83
C PRO A 297 -26.48 -1.23 -13.84
N GLU A 298 -26.02 -2.48 -13.88
CA GLU A 298 -26.44 -3.55 -12.99
C GLU A 298 -26.18 -3.23 -11.51
N LEU A 299 -25.06 -2.58 -11.18
CA LEU A 299 -24.69 -2.18 -9.82
C LEU A 299 -25.60 -1.07 -9.27
N PHE A 300 -26.21 -0.28 -10.15
CA PHE A 300 -27.08 0.82 -9.78
C PHE A 300 -28.57 0.49 -9.94
N SER A 301 -28.88 -0.78 -10.25
CA SER A 301 -30.25 -1.26 -10.35
C SER A 301 -30.92 -1.38 -8.97
N LEU A 302 -32.25 -1.25 -8.96
CA LEU A 302 -33.06 -1.50 -7.75
C LEU A 302 -32.84 -2.94 -7.24
N LYS A 303 -32.73 -3.90 -8.16
CA LYS A 303 -32.46 -5.31 -7.85
C LYS A 303 -31.16 -5.47 -7.06
N HIS A 304 -30.06 -4.92 -7.56
CA HIS A 304 -28.76 -4.97 -6.86
C HIS A 304 -28.85 -4.31 -5.48
N THR A 305 -29.52 -3.16 -5.38
CA THR A 305 -29.72 -2.46 -4.10
C THR A 305 -30.48 -3.33 -3.08
N LEU A 306 -31.55 -4.00 -3.50
CA LEU A 306 -32.34 -4.90 -2.67
C LEU A 306 -31.55 -6.15 -2.27
N ASP A 307 -30.81 -6.75 -3.21
CA ASP A 307 -29.97 -7.92 -2.96
C ASP A 307 -28.86 -7.61 -1.96
N LYS A 308 -28.21 -6.44 -2.10
CA LYS A 308 -27.20 -5.95 -1.15
C LYS A 308 -27.79 -5.72 0.24
N LYS A 309 -28.95 -5.08 0.35
CA LYS A 309 -29.67 -4.91 1.62
C LYS A 309 -30.02 -6.25 2.25
N ARG A 310 -30.54 -7.21 1.48
CA ARG A 310 -30.87 -8.57 1.95
C ARG A 310 -29.64 -9.32 2.44
N LYS A 311 -28.51 -9.23 1.72
CA LYS A 311 -27.22 -9.82 2.11
C LYS A 311 -26.73 -9.22 3.43
N ASN A 312 -26.74 -7.89 3.55
CA ASN A 312 -26.34 -7.19 4.77
C ASN A 312 -27.22 -7.60 5.98
N LEU A 313 -28.53 -7.73 5.77
CA LEU A 313 -29.47 -8.19 6.78
C LEU A 313 -29.14 -9.62 7.25
N LYS A 314 -28.93 -10.55 6.29
CA LYS A 314 -28.51 -11.93 6.59
C LYS A 314 -27.19 -11.98 7.36
N THR A 315 -26.20 -11.19 6.96
CA THR A 315 -24.91 -11.09 7.66
C THR A 315 -25.07 -10.55 9.07
N TRP A 316 -25.92 -9.54 9.27
CA TRP A 316 -26.24 -8.99 10.59
C TRP A 316 -26.90 -10.04 11.50
N PHE A 317 -27.91 -10.76 11.00
CA PHE A 317 -28.56 -11.86 11.74
C PHE A 317 -27.57 -12.96 12.13
N ARG A 318 -26.70 -13.39 11.20
CA ARG A 318 -25.66 -14.38 11.50
C ARG A 318 -24.68 -13.90 12.56
N LYS A 319 -24.23 -12.65 12.51
CA LYS A 319 -23.36 -12.06 13.54
C LYS A 319 -24.06 -12.01 14.90
N LYS A 320 -25.34 -11.64 14.94
CA LYS A 320 -26.15 -11.60 16.17
C LYS A 320 -26.35 -13.00 16.75
N GLN A 321 -26.63 -14.02 15.93
CA GLN A 321 -26.71 -15.41 16.37
C GLN A 321 -25.38 -15.90 16.96
N VAL A 322 -24.25 -15.63 16.28
CA VAL A 322 -22.92 -16.00 16.80
C VAL A 322 -22.62 -15.30 18.13
N PHE A 323 -22.98 -14.02 18.26
CA PHE A 323 -22.84 -13.28 19.51
C PHE A 323 -23.68 -13.89 20.63
N LEU A 324 -24.96 -14.19 20.39
CA LEU A 324 -25.85 -14.84 21.35
C LEU A 324 -25.32 -16.22 21.77
N LEU A 325 -24.88 -17.04 20.81
CA LEU A 325 -24.28 -18.35 21.11
C LEU A 325 -23.01 -18.23 21.95
N ARG A 326 -22.15 -17.25 21.67
CA ARG A 326 -20.96 -16.97 22.48
C ARG A 326 -21.33 -16.50 23.88
N LYS A 327 -22.34 -15.64 24.02
CA LYS A 327 -22.85 -15.18 25.31
C LYS A 327 -23.40 -16.33 26.14
N LEU A 328 -24.24 -17.19 25.55
CA LEU A 328 -24.78 -18.39 26.21
C LEU A 328 -23.68 -19.38 26.60
N LYS A 329 -22.65 -19.55 25.78
CA LYS A 329 -21.49 -20.40 26.10
C LYS A 329 -20.67 -19.82 27.26
N LEU A 330 -20.48 -18.50 27.30
CA LEU A 330 -19.82 -17.80 28.41
C LEU A 330 -20.64 -17.87 29.71
N GLU A 331 -21.96 -17.69 29.63
CA GLU A 331 -22.86 -17.84 30.78
C GLU A 331 -22.82 -19.27 31.33
N LYS A 332 -22.81 -20.31 30.48
CA LYS A 332 -22.62 -21.71 30.91
C LYS A 332 -21.25 -21.98 31.55
N LEU A 333 -20.19 -21.31 31.08
CA LEU A 333 -18.83 -21.44 31.62
C LEU A 333 -18.65 -20.70 32.95
N LEU A 334 -19.29 -19.54 33.11
CA LEU A 334 -19.16 -18.69 34.29
C LEU A 334 -20.09 -19.10 35.44
N TYR A 335 -21.28 -19.61 35.13
CA TYR A 335 -22.27 -19.97 36.13
C TYR A 335 -22.35 -21.47 36.42
N GLY A 336 -21.61 -22.29 35.66
CA GLY A 336 -21.66 -23.74 35.75
C GLY A 336 -23.05 -24.27 35.41
N SER A 337 -23.13 -25.50 34.92
CA SER A 337 -24.36 -26.25 35.03
C SER A 337 -24.59 -26.57 36.51
N SER A 338 -25.22 -25.64 37.24
CA SER A 338 -25.99 -26.00 38.42
C SER A 338 -27.32 -26.57 37.93
N ALA A 339 -27.26 -27.80 37.43
CA ALA A 339 -28.44 -28.61 37.15
C ALA A 339 -28.07 -30.07 37.40
N HIS A 340 -28.64 -30.56 38.50
CA HIS A 340 -28.90 -31.96 38.80
C HIS A 340 -29.61 -32.68 37.66
#